data_AF-A0A671WGV5-F1
#
_entry.id   AF-A0A671WGV5-F1
#
_cell.length_a   1.000
_cell.length_b   1.000
_cell.length_c   1.000
_cell.angle_alpha   90.00
_cell.angle_beta   90.00
_cell.angle_gamma   90.00
#
_symmetry.space_group_name_H-M   'P 1'
#
loop_
_entity.id
_entity.type
_entity.pdbx_description
1 polymer ?
#
loop_
_entity_poly.entity_id
_entity_poly.type
_entity_poly.pdbx_seq_one_letter_code
_entity_poly.pdbx_strand_id
1 'polypeptide(L)'
;MESPNLEFEYGDTDTLTAELSELYSYTEEPEFALNRDYFEEDFRSHARGKRWIELTLDEQRAYVMSLLDALEVTDRDKRLKVARAILYLAQGVFDECDTEVDVLHWSRHNVFLLYDMGIFTALLELLSMEIDNNQACSSAVRKPAISLADSTELRVLLSIMYLMVETVRVQTEDDRPEWRAAREAFKNELGSPLYNGEPFALLLFTMVTKFCSMNAPHFPMKKVLLLLWKTILFTLGGFEELQEMKVRGRERLNLPPLPEDSIKVVRAMRAASPPASAMELIEQQQQQKRGRRSRRPLVKQDSLDTYNERDPFKNDDARDEEEDPEDTDSGIEGEVDPLDRDVIIQPPPPPPPLRPPTERVNFPKGLPWAPKVREKDIEHFLETSRNKFIGFTLGNDIETLVGLPRPIHESVKTLKQVSHRVAFPSSVIQCNIVYYLCQIALLKLLLAAAPTSKAKTDSINILADVLPEEMP
;
A
#
# COMPACT_ATOMS: atom_id res chain seq x y z
N MET A 1 -28.95 22.82 -8.89
CA MET A 1 -29.10 21.68 -7.98
C MET A 1 -27.83 21.61 -7.17
N GLU A 2 -27.89 21.90 -5.88
CA GLU A 2 -26.78 21.57 -4.98
C GLU A 2 -26.67 20.05 -4.98
N SER A 3 -25.52 19.54 -5.39
CA SER A 3 -25.19 18.13 -5.19
C SER A 3 -25.28 17.85 -3.68
N PRO A 4 -25.97 16.78 -3.26
CA PRO A 4 -26.01 16.41 -1.85
C PRO A 4 -24.58 16.27 -1.34
N ASN A 5 -24.30 16.84 -0.16
CA ASN A 5 -23.01 16.63 0.48
C ASN A 5 -22.83 15.13 0.68
N LEU A 6 -21.77 14.56 0.10
CA LEU A 6 -21.37 13.21 0.47
C LEU A 6 -21.01 13.24 1.95
N GLU A 7 -21.77 12.52 2.77
CA GLU A 7 -21.42 12.29 4.17
C GLU A 7 -20.30 11.24 4.17
N PHE A 8 -19.07 11.70 3.94
CA PHE A 8 -17.88 10.86 3.95
C PHE A 8 -17.16 11.06 5.28
N GLU A 9 -17.07 9.98 6.07
CA GLU A 9 -16.32 9.98 7.32
C GLU A 9 -14.84 9.73 7.03
N TYR A 10 -14.00 10.75 7.23
CA TYR A 10 -12.55 10.60 7.13
C TYR A 10 -12.00 9.93 8.41
N GLY A 11 -12.10 8.61 8.47
CA GLY A 11 -11.53 7.75 9.51
C GLY A 11 -10.25 7.03 9.06
N ASP A 12 -9.47 6.53 10.02
CA ASP A 12 -8.37 5.58 9.75
C ASP A 12 -8.87 4.20 9.29
N THR A 13 -10.14 3.89 9.58
CA THR A 13 -10.83 2.60 9.35
C THR A 13 -12.32 2.82 9.09
N ASP A 14 -12.96 1.83 8.49
CA ASP A 14 -14.40 1.76 8.30
C ASP A 14 -15.03 0.75 9.30
N THR A 15 -16.34 0.52 9.18
CA THR A 15 -17.08 -0.54 9.85
C THR A 15 -16.52 -1.92 9.51
N LEU A 16 -16.58 -2.86 10.45
CA LEU A 16 -16.05 -4.22 10.25
C LEU A 16 -16.64 -4.90 9.00
N THR A 17 -17.91 -4.66 8.70
CA THR A 17 -18.57 -5.15 7.48
C THR A 17 -17.89 -4.62 6.21
N ALA A 18 -17.64 -3.30 6.12
CA ALA A 18 -16.97 -2.70 4.98
C ALA A 18 -15.52 -3.19 4.84
N GLU A 19 -14.82 -3.40 5.95
CA GLU A 19 -13.46 -3.94 5.98
C GLU A 19 -13.41 -5.39 5.47
N LEU A 20 -14.40 -6.22 5.82
CA LEU A 20 -14.53 -7.58 5.31
C LEU A 20 -14.88 -7.58 3.81
N SER A 21 -15.78 -6.68 3.38
CA SER A 21 -16.09 -6.45 1.96
C SER A 21 -14.87 -5.99 1.15
N GLU A 22 -13.96 -5.22 1.75
CA GLU A 22 -12.69 -4.86 1.12
C GLU A 22 -11.73 -6.07 1.06
N LEU A 23 -11.71 -6.96 2.06
CA LEU A 23 -10.80 -8.11 2.09
C LEU A 23 -11.05 -9.13 0.97
N TYR A 24 -12.31 -9.47 0.74
CA TYR A 24 -12.70 -10.50 -0.22
C TYR A 24 -13.13 -9.90 -1.57
N SER A 25 -13.35 -10.77 -2.55
CA SER A 25 -13.83 -10.44 -3.89
C SER A 25 -14.89 -11.44 -4.29
N TYR A 26 -15.85 -11.08 -5.16
CA TYR A 26 -16.91 -12.01 -5.62
C TYR A 26 -16.38 -13.33 -6.17
N THR A 27 -15.18 -13.34 -6.74
CA THR A 27 -14.52 -14.55 -7.25
C THR A 27 -14.08 -15.52 -6.16
N GLU A 28 -14.04 -15.09 -4.89
CA GLU A 28 -13.65 -15.89 -3.74
C GLU A 28 -14.83 -16.48 -2.97
N GLU A 29 -16.08 -16.16 -3.35
CA GLU A 29 -17.30 -16.68 -2.70
C GLU A 29 -17.32 -18.22 -2.59
N PRO A 30 -16.96 -19.00 -3.64
CA PRO A 30 -16.96 -20.47 -3.54
C PRO A 30 -15.94 -21.01 -2.53
N GLU A 31 -14.95 -20.20 -2.15
CA GLU A 31 -13.95 -20.60 -1.17
C GLU A 31 -14.50 -20.63 0.25
N PHE A 32 -15.59 -19.91 0.56
CA PHE A 32 -16.22 -19.96 1.89
C PHE A 32 -16.82 -21.33 2.16
N ALA A 33 -17.62 -21.86 1.21
CA ALA A 33 -18.16 -23.21 1.29
C ALA A 33 -17.04 -24.25 1.38
N LEU A 34 -15.97 -24.09 0.59
CA LEU A 34 -14.82 -24.99 0.64
C LEU A 34 -14.10 -24.97 2.00
N ASN A 35 -13.98 -23.80 2.64
CA ASN A 35 -13.37 -23.69 3.96
C ASN A 35 -14.20 -24.41 5.03
N ARG A 36 -15.53 -24.24 4.99
CA ARG A 36 -16.47 -24.96 5.85
C ARG A 36 -16.35 -26.46 5.65
N ASP A 37 -16.39 -26.94 4.41
CA ASP A 37 -16.37 -28.37 4.12
C ASP A 37 -15.09 -29.05 4.65
N TYR A 38 -13.92 -28.39 4.54
CA TYR A 38 -12.68 -28.91 5.12
C TYR A 38 -12.65 -28.87 6.65
N PHE A 39 -13.22 -27.84 7.26
CA PHE A 39 -13.40 -27.81 8.71
C PHE A 39 -14.29 -28.97 9.16
N GLU A 40 -15.46 -29.16 8.55
CA GLU A 40 -16.38 -30.22 8.94
C GLU A 40 -15.79 -31.62 8.77
N GLU A 41 -15.09 -31.88 7.66
CA GLU A 41 -14.46 -33.17 7.39
C GLU A 41 -13.49 -33.55 8.53
N ASP A 42 -12.66 -32.59 8.96
CA ASP A 42 -11.69 -32.78 10.03
C ASP A 42 -12.34 -32.80 11.43
N PHE A 43 -13.26 -31.86 11.68
CA PHE A 43 -13.94 -31.66 12.96
C PHE A 43 -14.85 -32.84 13.33
N ARG A 44 -15.47 -33.52 12.35
CA ARG A 44 -16.32 -34.71 12.59
C ARG A 44 -15.61 -35.79 13.40
N SER A 45 -14.31 -35.95 13.22
CA SER A 45 -13.51 -36.93 13.96
C SER A 45 -13.27 -36.52 15.43
N HIS A 46 -13.30 -35.23 15.72
CA HIS A 46 -13.02 -34.64 17.03
C HIS A 46 -14.27 -34.35 17.86
N ALA A 47 -15.37 -33.95 17.21
CA ALA A 47 -16.50 -33.30 17.87
C ALA A 47 -17.51 -34.24 18.54
N ARG A 48 -17.40 -35.56 18.35
CA ARG A 48 -18.36 -36.57 18.85
C ARG A 48 -19.84 -36.21 18.55
N GLY A 49 -20.10 -35.47 17.46
CA GLY A 49 -21.44 -35.03 17.05
C GLY A 49 -21.94 -33.72 17.66
N LYS A 50 -21.11 -32.96 18.38
CA LYS A 50 -21.42 -31.60 18.85
C LYS A 50 -21.07 -30.55 17.79
N ARG A 51 -21.69 -29.36 17.88
CA ARG A 51 -21.31 -28.16 17.11
C ARG A 51 -20.14 -27.41 17.75
N TRP A 52 -19.41 -26.61 16.98
CA TRP A 52 -18.30 -25.79 17.49
C TRP A 52 -18.75 -24.86 18.62
N ILE A 53 -19.90 -24.22 18.45
CA ILE A 53 -20.48 -23.28 19.42
C ILE A 53 -20.92 -23.96 20.74
N GLU A 54 -21.07 -25.29 20.74
CA GLU A 54 -21.47 -26.10 21.91
C GLU A 54 -20.28 -26.65 22.69
N LEU A 55 -19.06 -26.50 22.17
CA LEU A 55 -17.85 -26.99 22.82
C LEU A 55 -17.45 -26.09 24.00
N THR A 56 -16.88 -26.73 25.02
CA THR A 56 -16.18 -26.02 26.10
C THR A 56 -14.87 -25.43 25.60
N LEU A 57 -14.35 -24.41 26.30
CA LEU A 57 -13.07 -23.78 25.93
C LEU A 57 -11.91 -24.78 25.87
N ASP A 58 -11.89 -25.80 26.74
CA ASP A 58 -10.84 -26.82 26.74
C ASP A 58 -10.97 -27.78 25.54
N GLU A 59 -12.20 -28.12 25.14
CA GLU A 59 -12.46 -28.88 23.91
C GLU A 59 -12.05 -28.06 22.67
N GLN A 60 -12.37 -26.76 22.64
CA GLN A 60 -11.97 -25.87 21.55
C GLN A 60 -10.44 -25.74 21.45
N ARG A 61 -9.74 -25.55 22.59
CA ARG A 61 -8.28 -25.52 22.65
C ARG A 61 -7.65 -26.82 22.17
N ALA A 62 -8.19 -27.97 22.58
CA ALA A 62 -7.70 -29.27 22.15
C ALA A 62 -7.81 -29.44 20.62
N TYR A 63 -8.92 -28.99 20.02
CA TYR A 63 -9.09 -29.02 18.58
C TYR A 63 -8.12 -28.06 17.86
N VAL A 64 -7.99 -26.81 18.33
CA VAL A 64 -7.03 -25.85 17.74
C VAL A 64 -5.59 -26.36 17.86
N MET A 65 -5.24 -27.03 18.96
CA MET A 65 -3.93 -27.68 19.09
C MET A 65 -3.72 -28.76 18.02
N SER A 66 -4.72 -29.60 17.75
CA SER A 66 -4.62 -30.60 16.68
C SER A 66 -4.48 -29.97 15.28
N LEU A 67 -5.12 -28.81 15.04
CA LEU A 67 -4.93 -28.06 13.81
C LEU A 67 -3.51 -27.50 13.70
N LEU A 68 -2.95 -26.99 14.80
CA LEU A 68 -1.57 -26.50 14.85
C LEU A 68 -0.59 -27.62 14.51
N ASP A 69 -0.73 -28.80 15.12
CA ASP A 69 0.08 -29.99 14.80
C ASP A 69 -0.07 -30.40 13.32
N ALA A 70 -1.27 -30.29 12.76
CA ALA A 70 -1.55 -30.63 11.37
C ALA A 70 -1.00 -29.61 10.36
N LEU A 71 -0.70 -28.36 10.78
CA LEU A 71 -0.02 -27.36 9.95
C LEU A 71 1.47 -27.69 9.71
N GLU A 72 2.10 -28.47 10.60
CA GLU A 72 3.53 -28.85 10.49
C GLU A 72 3.78 -29.97 9.47
N VAL A 73 2.71 -30.51 8.86
CA VAL A 73 2.80 -31.59 7.86
C VAL A 73 3.51 -31.11 6.59
N THR A 74 4.41 -31.96 6.06
CA THR A 74 5.21 -31.65 4.86
C THR A 74 4.41 -31.62 3.56
N ASP A 75 3.23 -32.25 3.55
CA ASP A 75 2.31 -32.28 2.41
C ASP A 75 1.56 -30.94 2.30
N ARG A 76 1.83 -30.23 1.21
CA ARG A 76 1.27 -28.89 0.95
C ARG A 76 -0.26 -28.90 0.84
N ASP A 77 -0.83 -29.92 0.21
CA ASP A 77 -2.28 -29.96 -0.01
C ASP A 77 -3.02 -30.24 1.30
N LYS A 78 -2.48 -31.11 2.16
CA LYS A 78 -3.00 -31.32 3.52
C LYS A 78 -2.90 -30.06 4.35
N ARG A 79 -1.74 -29.39 4.33
CA ARG A 79 -1.53 -28.14 5.06
C ARG A 79 -2.51 -27.04 4.62
N LEU A 80 -2.77 -26.93 3.32
CA LEU A 80 -3.76 -25.98 2.80
C LEU A 80 -5.18 -26.29 3.29
N LYS A 81 -5.58 -27.56 3.39
CA LYS A 81 -6.88 -27.93 3.96
C LYS A 81 -7.02 -27.51 5.42
N VAL A 82 -5.98 -27.74 6.21
CA VAL A 82 -5.92 -27.31 7.63
C VAL A 82 -5.98 -25.78 7.73
N ALA A 83 -5.21 -25.06 6.92
CA ALA A 83 -5.25 -23.60 6.87
C ALA A 83 -6.65 -23.07 6.49
N ARG A 84 -7.36 -23.76 5.59
CA ARG A 84 -8.76 -23.42 5.25
C ARG A 84 -9.72 -23.66 6.42
N ALA A 85 -9.54 -24.73 7.19
CA ALA A 85 -10.33 -24.96 8.41
C ALA A 85 -10.08 -23.87 9.46
N ILE A 86 -8.82 -23.43 9.63
CA ILE A 86 -8.48 -22.30 10.50
C ILE A 86 -9.11 -21.00 9.99
N LEU A 87 -9.12 -20.78 8.66
CA LEU A 87 -9.78 -19.62 8.07
C LEU A 87 -11.29 -19.62 8.34
N TYR A 88 -11.96 -20.77 8.25
CA TYR A 88 -13.37 -20.89 8.60
C TYR A 88 -13.65 -20.53 10.06
N LEU A 89 -12.80 -20.97 10.99
CA LEU A 89 -12.87 -20.57 12.40
C LEU A 89 -12.72 -19.05 12.55
N ALA A 90 -11.71 -18.45 11.91
CA ALA A 90 -11.48 -17.01 11.95
C ALA A 90 -12.63 -16.20 11.31
N GLN A 91 -13.34 -16.78 10.33
CA GLN A 91 -14.53 -16.21 9.70
C GLN A 91 -15.79 -16.26 10.59
N GLY A 92 -15.72 -16.93 11.74
CA GLY A 92 -16.80 -16.93 12.73
C GLY A 92 -17.80 -18.07 12.61
N VAL A 93 -17.46 -19.16 11.91
CA VAL A 93 -18.30 -20.38 11.85
C VAL A 93 -19.74 -20.04 11.41
N PHE A 94 -19.83 -19.30 10.31
CA PHE A 94 -21.07 -18.66 9.87
C PHE A 94 -22.24 -19.63 9.64
N ASP A 95 -21.96 -20.90 9.31
CA ASP A 95 -22.99 -21.93 9.08
C ASP A 95 -23.68 -22.37 10.38
N GLU A 96 -23.01 -22.21 11.54
CA GLU A 96 -23.56 -22.56 12.85
C GLU A 96 -24.25 -21.37 13.55
N CYS A 97 -24.25 -20.18 12.94
CA CYS A 97 -24.76 -18.94 13.53
C CYS A 97 -26.12 -18.55 12.93
N ASP A 98 -27.01 -18.03 13.77
CA ASP A 98 -28.35 -17.59 13.33
C ASP A 98 -28.38 -16.10 12.91
N THR A 99 -27.42 -15.29 13.40
CA THR A 99 -27.39 -13.85 13.11
C THR A 99 -26.00 -13.34 12.74
N GLU A 100 -25.96 -12.25 11.97
CA GLU A 100 -24.75 -11.49 11.65
C GLU A 100 -23.92 -11.14 12.90
N VAL A 101 -24.60 -10.77 13.99
CA VAL A 101 -23.96 -10.40 15.26
C VAL A 101 -23.27 -11.59 15.89
N ASP A 102 -23.86 -12.78 15.80
CA ASP A 102 -23.26 -14.02 16.31
C ASP A 102 -22.01 -14.41 15.51
N VAL A 103 -22.03 -14.25 14.19
CA VAL A 103 -20.84 -14.50 13.34
C VAL A 103 -19.68 -13.58 13.76
N LEU A 104 -19.95 -12.29 13.97
CA LEU A 104 -18.93 -11.35 14.41
C LEU A 104 -18.44 -11.65 15.84
N HIS A 105 -19.34 -12.08 16.71
CA HIS A 105 -19.00 -12.50 18.07
C HIS A 105 -18.08 -13.73 18.07
N TRP A 106 -18.44 -14.78 17.34
CA TRP A 106 -17.66 -16.01 17.24
C TRP A 106 -16.36 -15.81 16.47
N SER A 107 -16.35 -15.00 15.42
CA SER A 107 -15.11 -14.60 14.74
C SER A 107 -14.13 -13.96 15.72
N ARG A 108 -14.60 -13.02 16.56
CA ARG A 108 -13.78 -12.39 17.60
C ARG A 108 -13.27 -13.38 18.63
N HIS A 109 -14.16 -14.21 19.19
CA HIS A 109 -13.78 -15.24 20.16
C HIS A 109 -12.74 -16.20 19.60
N ASN A 110 -12.98 -16.71 18.39
CA ASN A 110 -12.10 -17.65 17.71
C ASN A 110 -10.74 -17.02 17.40
N VAL A 111 -10.69 -15.76 16.95
CA VAL A 111 -9.42 -15.06 16.69
C VAL A 111 -8.57 -14.95 17.96
N PHE A 112 -9.15 -14.57 19.10
CA PHE A 112 -8.40 -14.52 20.36
C PHE A 112 -7.93 -15.91 20.79
N LEU A 113 -8.76 -16.94 20.62
CA LEU A 113 -8.37 -18.34 20.87
C LEU A 113 -7.21 -18.78 19.98
N LEU A 114 -7.28 -18.52 18.67
CA LEU A 114 -6.22 -18.86 17.71
C LEU A 114 -4.91 -18.14 18.05
N TYR A 115 -5.00 -16.86 18.45
CA TYR A 115 -3.84 -16.10 18.92
C TYR A 115 -3.20 -16.71 20.17
N ASP A 116 -4.02 -16.97 21.20
CA ASP A 116 -3.56 -17.59 22.46
C ASP A 116 -2.91 -18.96 22.24
N MET A 117 -3.35 -19.69 21.20
CA MET A 117 -2.81 -20.98 20.80
C MET A 117 -1.54 -20.90 19.92
N GLY A 118 -1.05 -19.70 19.59
CA GLY A 118 0.18 -19.52 18.81
C GLY A 118 0.03 -19.72 17.30
N ILE A 119 -1.21 -19.71 16.78
CA ILE A 119 -1.48 -19.89 15.35
C ILE A 119 -0.82 -18.79 14.51
N PHE A 120 -0.76 -17.55 15.01
CA PHE A 120 -0.13 -16.45 14.29
C PHE A 120 1.35 -16.72 13.98
N THR A 121 2.09 -17.27 14.94
CA THR A 121 3.50 -17.63 14.78
C THR A 121 3.68 -18.71 13.72
N ALA A 122 2.86 -19.76 13.76
CA ALA A 122 2.89 -20.81 12.72
C ALA A 122 2.58 -20.25 11.33
N LEU A 123 1.55 -19.40 11.20
CA LEU A 123 1.21 -18.74 9.94
C LEU A 123 2.34 -17.85 9.42
N LEU A 124 3.09 -17.18 10.30
CA LEU A 124 4.23 -16.34 9.93
C LEU A 124 5.37 -17.17 9.30
N GLU A 125 5.64 -18.35 9.86
CA GLU A 125 6.63 -19.28 9.31
C GLU A 125 6.18 -19.82 7.94
N LEU A 126 4.91 -20.23 7.82
CA LEU A 126 4.33 -20.70 6.56
C LEU A 126 4.34 -19.60 5.48
N LEU A 127 3.97 -18.37 5.84
CA LEU A 127 3.99 -17.22 4.94
C LEU A 127 5.41 -16.95 4.45
N SER A 128 6.39 -16.99 5.35
CA SER A 128 7.80 -16.76 5.00
C SER A 128 8.32 -17.83 4.04
N MET A 129 7.99 -19.10 4.27
CA MET A 129 8.33 -20.18 3.33
C MET A 129 7.71 -19.95 1.94
N GLU A 130 6.47 -19.50 1.87
CA GLU A 130 5.78 -19.28 0.58
C GLU A 130 6.29 -18.03 -0.14
N ILE A 131 6.74 -17.00 0.59
CA ILE A 131 7.39 -15.80 0.03
C ILE A 131 8.71 -16.14 -0.68
N ASP A 132 9.42 -17.16 -0.20
CA ASP A 132 10.70 -17.63 -0.77
C ASP A 132 10.54 -18.79 -1.76
N ASN A 133 9.30 -19.17 -2.09
CA ASN A 133 8.99 -20.22 -3.04
C ASN A 133 9.29 -19.81 -4.51
N ASN A 134 10.55 -19.96 -4.92
CA ASN A 134 11.01 -19.62 -6.27
C ASN A 134 10.33 -20.43 -7.40
N GLN A 135 9.76 -21.60 -7.10
CA GLN A 135 9.07 -22.43 -8.10
C GLN A 135 7.72 -21.83 -8.51
N ALA A 136 6.99 -21.25 -7.55
CA ALA A 136 5.76 -20.53 -7.81
C ALA A 136 6.01 -19.29 -8.68
N CYS A 137 7.08 -18.54 -8.36
CA CYS A 137 7.51 -17.40 -9.19
C CYS A 137 7.84 -17.81 -10.63
N SER A 138 8.67 -18.84 -10.80
CA SER A 138 9.08 -19.33 -12.12
C SER A 138 7.89 -19.78 -12.97
N SER A 139 6.88 -20.37 -12.34
CA SER A 139 5.64 -20.78 -12.99
C SER A 139 4.77 -19.59 -13.39
N ALA A 140 4.66 -18.59 -12.52
CA ALA A 140 3.84 -17.40 -12.74
C ALA A 140 4.36 -16.52 -13.89
N VAL A 141 5.67 -16.29 -13.96
CA VAL A 141 6.30 -15.46 -15.01
C VAL A 141 6.09 -16.04 -16.42
N ARG A 142 5.92 -17.36 -16.54
CA ARG A 142 5.70 -18.04 -17.83
C ARG A 142 4.24 -18.00 -18.29
N LYS A 143 3.29 -17.64 -17.42
CA LYS A 143 1.87 -17.62 -17.75
C LYS A 143 1.49 -16.27 -18.40
N PRO A 144 0.72 -16.27 -19.50
CA PRO A 144 0.24 -15.03 -20.13
C PRO A 144 -0.66 -14.21 -19.20
N ALA A 145 -1.38 -14.88 -18.30
CA ALA A 145 -2.22 -14.27 -17.28
C ALA A 145 -2.12 -15.09 -15.98
N ILE A 146 -2.05 -14.38 -14.86
CA ILE A 146 -1.98 -14.97 -13.52
C ILE A 146 -3.40 -15.15 -12.99
N SER A 147 -3.68 -16.32 -12.43
CA SER A 147 -4.99 -16.68 -11.89
C SER A 147 -4.98 -16.71 -10.36
N LEU A 148 -6.17 -16.65 -9.75
CA LEU A 148 -6.34 -16.82 -8.29
C LEU A 148 -5.82 -18.16 -7.77
N ALA A 149 -5.87 -19.21 -8.61
CA ALA A 149 -5.38 -20.54 -8.27
C ALA A 149 -3.85 -20.55 -8.01
N ASP A 150 -3.12 -19.61 -8.61
CA ASP A 150 -1.64 -19.54 -8.54
C ASP A 150 -1.11 -19.03 -7.20
N SER A 151 -1.97 -18.48 -6.34
CA SER A 151 -1.60 -17.95 -5.03
C SER A 151 -2.56 -18.33 -3.91
N THR A 152 -3.26 -19.45 -4.07
CA THR A 152 -4.30 -19.91 -3.14
C THR A 152 -3.81 -19.99 -1.69
N GLU A 153 -2.64 -20.58 -1.45
CA GLU A 153 -2.08 -20.71 -0.09
C GLU A 153 -1.74 -19.34 0.51
N LEU A 154 -1.07 -18.46 -0.25
CA LEU A 154 -0.83 -17.07 0.16
C LEU A 154 -2.14 -16.34 0.49
N ARG A 155 -3.18 -16.51 -0.33
CA ARG A 155 -4.48 -15.86 -0.11
C ARG A 155 -5.13 -16.35 1.17
N VAL A 156 -5.10 -17.65 1.46
CA VAL A 156 -5.63 -18.23 2.72
C VAL A 156 -4.84 -17.70 3.91
N LEU A 157 -3.51 -17.82 3.91
CA LEU A 157 -2.64 -17.36 5.01
C LEU A 157 -2.83 -15.86 5.30
N LEU A 158 -2.76 -15.02 4.26
CA LEU A 158 -2.93 -13.57 4.40
C LEU A 158 -4.34 -13.19 4.87
N SER A 159 -5.37 -13.96 4.50
CA SER A 159 -6.73 -13.71 4.98
C SER A 159 -6.87 -14.02 6.47
N ILE A 160 -6.30 -15.13 6.95
CA ILE A 160 -6.31 -15.45 8.38
C ILE A 160 -5.56 -14.37 9.16
N MET A 161 -4.34 -14.03 8.71
CA MET A 161 -3.54 -13.00 9.37
C MET A 161 -4.22 -11.63 9.36
N TYR A 162 -4.93 -11.28 8.27
CA TYR A 162 -5.75 -10.06 8.23
C TYR A 162 -6.86 -10.09 9.26
N LEU A 163 -7.66 -11.16 9.31
CA LEU A 163 -8.73 -11.28 10.29
C LEU A 163 -8.20 -11.21 11.72
N MET A 164 -7.04 -11.83 11.99
CA MET A 164 -6.39 -11.75 13.30
C MET A 164 -5.97 -10.31 13.66
N VAL A 165 -5.23 -9.63 12.78
CA VAL A 165 -4.76 -8.26 13.02
C VAL A 165 -5.93 -7.27 13.11
N GLU A 166 -6.92 -7.37 12.22
CA GLU A 166 -8.09 -6.50 12.21
C GLU A 166 -8.91 -6.64 13.50
N THR A 167 -9.25 -7.88 13.85
CA THR A 167 -10.12 -8.18 14.97
C THR A 167 -9.47 -7.86 16.31
N VAL A 168 -8.19 -8.22 16.49
CA VAL A 168 -7.46 -7.89 17.72
C VAL A 168 -7.14 -6.40 17.80
N ARG A 169 -7.01 -5.67 16.69
CA ARG A 169 -6.82 -4.20 16.71
C ARG A 169 -8.06 -3.45 17.18
N VAL A 170 -9.28 -3.90 16.87
CA VAL A 170 -10.51 -3.18 17.25
C VAL A 170 -10.82 -3.36 18.73
N GLN A 171 -10.77 -2.29 19.52
CA GLN A 171 -11.09 -2.31 20.95
C GLN A 171 -12.59 -2.11 21.17
N THR A 172 -13.20 -2.95 22.01
CA THR A 172 -14.61 -2.82 22.39
C THR A 172 -14.73 -2.60 23.90
N GLU A 173 -15.82 -1.96 24.34
CA GLU A 173 -16.04 -1.66 25.77
C GLU A 173 -16.16 -2.96 26.59
N ASP A 174 -16.73 -4.00 25.98
CA ASP A 174 -16.96 -5.33 26.57
C ASP A 174 -15.71 -6.23 26.59
N ASP A 175 -14.54 -5.73 26.16
CA ASP A 175 -13.31 -6.52 26.13
C ASP A 175 -12.89 -6.95 27.53
N ARG A 176 -12.81 -8.28 27.72
CA ARG A 176 -12.30 -8.94 28.93
C ARG A 176 -10.85 -8.52 29.23
N PRO A 177 -10.42 -8.52 30.51
CA PRO A 177 -9.06 -8.13 30.84
C PRO A 177 -7.99 -8.99 30.14
N GLU A 178 -8.27 -10.28 29.93
CA GLU A 178 -7.40 -11.19 29.18
C GLU A 178 -7.23 -10.74 27.73
N TRP A 179 -8.32 -10.32 27.06
CA TRP A 179 -8.28 -9.84 25.68
C TRP A 179 -7.56 -8.49 25.55
N ARG A 180 -7.69 -7.61 26.54
CA ARG A 180 -6.91 -6.36 26.59
C ARG A 180 -5.41 -6.65 26.74
N ALA A 181 -5.05 -7.60 27.59
CA ALA A 181 -3.65 -8.02 27.75
C ALA A 181 -3.10 -8.69 26.48
N ALA A 182 -3.88 -9.60 25.87
CA ALA A 182 -3.52 -10.27 24.62
C ALA A 182 -3.34 -9.27 23.46
N ARG A 183 -4.20 -8.25 23.36
CA ARG A 183 -4.06 -7.16 22.38
C ARG A 183 -2.74 -6.40 22.54
N GLU A 184 -2.40 -5.99 23.76
CA GLU A 184 -1.14 -5.28 24.01
C GLU A 184 0.07 -6.18 23.76
N ALA A 185 -0.01 -7.46 24.13
CA ALA A 185 1.01 -8.45 23.79
C ALA A 185 1.18 -8.56 22.27
N PHE A 186 0.09 -8.72 21.52
CA PHE A 186 0.11 -8.86 20.07
C PHE A 186 0.61 -7.59 19.38
N LYS A 187 0.21 -6.40 19.86
CA LYS A 187 0.72 -5.11 19.35
C LYS A 187 2.25 -5.01 19.52
N ASN A 188 2.77 -5.41 20.68
CA ASN A 188 4.20 -5.42 20.94
C ASN A 188 4.92 -6.48 20.09
N GLU A 189 4.32 -7.66 19.96
CA GLU A 189 4.81 -8.76 19.12
C GLU A 189 5.00 -8.29 17.67
N LEU A 190 3.97 -7.72 17.04
CA LEU A 190 4.01 -7.22 15.66
C LEU A 190 5.03 -6.08 15.44
N GLY A 191 5.24 -5.24 16.45
CA GLY A 191 6.21 -4.13 16.42
C GLY A 191 7.65 -4.57 16.72
N SER A 192 7.83 -5.74 17.32
CA SER A 192 9.13 -6.30 17.68
C SER A 192 9.72 -7.14 16.54
N PRO A 193 11.05 -7.39 16.54
CA PRO A 193 11.66 -8.36 15.63
C PRO A 193 11.07 -9.76 15.84
N LEU A 194 10.32 -10.28 14.87
CA LEU A 194 9.66 -11.59 14.96
C LEU A 194 10.46 -12.68 14.28
N TYR A 195 10.23 -12.86 12.98
CA TYR A 195 10.88 -13.85 12.14
C TYR A 195 11.99 -13.17 11.33
N ASN A 196 13.17 -13.78 11.24
CA ASN A 196 14.39 -13.22 10.62
C ASN A 196 14.91 -11.91 11.21
N GLY A 197 14.47 -11.51 12.41
CA GLY A 197 14.95 -10.31 13.09
C GLY A 197 14.36 -8.99 12.59
N GLU A 198 13.24 -9.06 11.86
CA GLU A 198 12.53 -7.88 11.36
C GLU A 198 11.07 -7.83 11.88
N PRO A 199 10.49 -6.63 12.06
CA PRO A 199 9.06 -6.48 12.36
C PRO A 199 8.17 -7.01 11.23
N PHE A 200 6.95 -7.45 11.56
CA PHE A 200 6.01 -8.04 10.59
C PHE A 200 5.71 -7.11 9.40
N ALA A 201 5.60 -5.80 9.65
CA ALA A 201 5.39 -4.81 8.60
C ALA A 201 6.51 -4.82 7.54
N LEU A 202 7.77 -5.07 7.93
CA LEU A 202 8.90 -5.14 6.99
C LEU A 202 8.83 -6.39 6.11
N LEU A 203 8.37 -7.52 6.63
CA LEU A 203 8.12 -8.72 5.83
C LEU A 203 7.09 -8.44 4.71
N LEU A 204 6.00 -7.76 5.04
CA LEU A 204 4.98 -7.36 4.07
C LEU A 204 5.51 -6.33 3.06
N PHE A 205 6.34 -5.38 3.49
CA PHE A 205 7.04 -4.48 2.55
C PHE A 205 7.99 -5.22 1.61
N THR A 206 8.61 -6.29 2.08
CA THR A 206 9.45 -7.15 1.24
C THR A 206 8.60 -7.83 0.17
N MET A 207 7.39 -8.28 0.48
CA MET A 207 6.46 -8.80 -0.54
C MET A 207 6.10 -7.75 -1.59
N VAL A 208 5.80 -6.52 -1.17
CA VAL A 208 5.52 -5.39 -2.07
C VAL A 208 6.72 -5.13 -2.99
N THR A 209 7.93 -5.09 -2.41
CA THR A 209 9.17 -4.83 -3.16
C THR A 209 9.44 -5.93 -4.19
N LYS A 210 9.31 -7.21 -3.80
CA LYS A 210 9.45 -8.37 -4.70
C LYS A 210 8.43 -8.30 -5.86
N PHE A 211 7.19 -7.90 -5.58
CA PHE A 211 6.17 -7.71 -6.62
C PHE A 211 6.50 -6.56 -7.57
N CYS A 212 6.88 -5.38 -7.05
CA CYS A 212 7.25 -4.22 -7.87
C CYS A 212 8.48 -4.48 -8.75
N SER A 213 9.40 -5.34 -8.30
CA SER A 213 10.54 -5.80 -9.10
C SER A 213 10.20 -6.90 -10.11
N MET A 214 8.92 -7.26 -10.26
CA MET A 214 8.44 -8.37 -11.12
C MET A 214 8.99 -9.75 -10.74
N ASN A 215 9.55 -9.89 -9.54
CA ASN A 215 10.14 -11.13 -9.04
C ASN A 215 9.12 -12.04 -8.34
N ALA A 216 7.86 -11.61 -8.22
CA ALA A 216 6.78 -12.42 -7.66
C ALA A 216 5.40 -11.90 -8.11
N PRO A 217 5.06 -11.97 -9.41
CA PRO A 217 3.85 -11.34 -9.93
C PRO A 217 2.55 -12.03 -9.49
N HIS A 218 2.64 -13.22 -8.89
CA HIS A 218 1.50 -14.00 -8.39
C HIS A 218 1.02 -13.58 -7.00
N PHE A 219 1.76 -12.72 -6.28
CA PHE A 219 1.39 -12.29 -4.95
C PHE A 219 0.02 -11.59 -4.94
N PRO A 220 -0.89 -11.93 -4.01
CA PRO A 220 -2.21 -11.32 -3.92
C PRO A 220 -2.10 -9.93 -3.30
N MET A 221 -1.65 -8.96 -4.09
CA MET A 221 -1.18 -7.65 -3.59
C MET A 221 -2.26 -6.86 -2.85
N LYS A 222 -3.54 -7.05 -3.21
CA LYS A 222 -4.67 -6.48 -2.44
C LYS A 222 -4.60 -6.90 -0.97
N LYS A 223 -4.52 -8.21 -0.68
CA LYS A 223 -4.47 -8.75 0.69
C LYS A 223 -3.18 -8.35 1.41
N VAL A 224 -2.04 -8.34 0.71
CA VAL A 224 -0.76 -7.86 1.27
C VAL A 224 -0.86 -6.41 1.74
N LEU A 225 -1.40 -5.52 0.90
CA LEU A 225 -1.51 -4.09 1.23
C LEU A 225 -2.53 -3.81 2.31
N LEU A 226 -3.65 -4.54 2.32
CA LEU A 226 -4.64 -4.45 3.37
C LEU A 226 -4.04 -4.86 4.72
N LEU A 227 -3.40 -6.03 4.78
CA LEU A 227 -2.74 -6.51 5.98
C LEU A 227 -1.62 -5.56 6.44
N LEU A 228 -0.83 -5.04 5.50
CA LEU A 228 0.24 -4.09 5.78
C LEU A 228 -0.30 -2.79 6.38
N TRP A 229 -1.38 -2.23 5.80
CA TRP A 229 -2.06 -1.07 6.37
C TRP A 229 -2.48 -1.36 7.80
N LYS A 230 -3.24 -2.44 8.03
CA LYS A 230 -3.78 -2.74 9.37
C LYS A 230 -2.68 -3.00 10.39
N THR A 231 -1.59 -3.64 9.98
CA THR A 231 -0.41 -3.86 10.82
C THR A 231 0.25 -2.54 11.23
N ILE A 232 0.46 -1.61 10.29
CA ILE A 232 1.02 -0.29 10.58
C ILE A 232 0.09 0.49 11.48
N LEU A 233 -1.21 0.52 11.17
CA LEU A 233 -2.20 1.22 11.96
C LEU A 233 -2.23 0.70 13.40
N PHE A 234 -2.18 -0.63 13.57
CA PHE A 234 -2.21 -1.25 14.89
C PHE A 234 -0.93 -0.98 15.71
N THR A 235 0.23 -1.09 15.09
CA THR A 235 1.53 -0.97 15.77
C THR A 235 1.95 0.48 15.99
N LEU A 236 1.68 1.36 15.03
CA LEU A 236 2.19 2.74 14.99
C LEU A 236 1.13 3.81 15.25
N GLY A 237 -0.14 3.43 15.28
CA GLY A 237 -1.25 4.32 15.61
C GLY A 237 -1.87 5.01 14.39
N GLY A 238 -3.07 5.56 14.61
CA GLY A 238 -3.83 6.31 13.62
C GLY A 238 -3.50 7.80 13.56
N PHE A 239 -4.30 8.53 12.79
CA PHE A 239 -4.16 9.97 12.60
C PHE A 239 -4.28 10.77 13.91
N GLU A 240 -5.20 10.38 14.81
CA GLU A 240 -5.42 11.07 16.08
C GLU A 240 -4.24 10.87 17.04
N GLU A 241 -3.79 9.62 17.23
CA GLU A 241 -2.62 9.28 18.04
C GLU A 241 -1.36 10.02 17.52
N LEU A 242 -1.19 10.08 16.20
CA LEU A 242 -0.10 10.81 15.56
C LEU A 242 -0.14 12.31 15.90
N GLN A 243 -1.32 12.92 15.85
CA GLN A 243 -1.49 14.34 16.16
C GLN A 243 -1.21 14.62 17.64
N GLU A 244 -1.70 13.78 18.55
CA GLU A 244 -1.39 13.88 19.98
C GLU A 244 0.11 13.72 20.26
N MET A 245 0.77 12.76 19.61
CA MET A 245 2.22 12.59 19.72
C MET A 245 2.98 13.82 19.22
N LYS A 246 2.53 14.44 18.13
CA LYS A 246 3.13 15.69 17.62
C LYS A 246 2.96 16.83 18.61
N VAL A 247 1.77 17.00 19.19
CA VAL A 247 1.50 18.04 20.22
C VAL A 247 2.39 17.81 21.44
N ARG A 248 2.39 16.60 22.03
CA ARG A 248 3.26 16.25 23.16
C ARG A 248 4.75 16.43 22.86
N GLY A 249 5.18 16.10 21.64
CA GLY A 249 6.55 16.32 21.18
C GLY A 249 6.94 17.80 21.18
N ARG A 250 6.02 18.68 20.75
CA ARG A 250 6.25 20.14 20.73
C ARG A 250 6.25 20.74 22.12
N GLU A 251 5.35 20.31 23.00
CA GLU A 251 5.32 20.73 24.40
C GLU A 251 6.64 20.40 25.11
N ARG A 252 7.16 19.18 24.93
CA ARG A 252 8.47 18.78 25.49
C ARG A 252 9.63 19.63 25.00
N LEU A 253 9.54 20.15 23.77
CA LEU A 253 10.55 21.01 23.16
C LEU A 253 10.26 22.51 23.36
N ASN A 254 9.25 22.86 24.16
CA ASN A 254 8.78 24.24 24.37
C ASN A 254 8.49 25.01 23.06
N LEU A 255 8.00 24.30 22.05
CA LEU A 255 7.60 24.88 20.78
C LEU A 255 6.16 25.38 20.84
N PRO A 256 5.80 26.45 20.10
CA PRO A 256 4.41 26.92 20.01
C PRO A 256 3.46 25.80 19.55
N PRO A 257 2.17 25.82 19.91
CA PRO A 257 1.21 24.83 19.44
C PRO A 257 1.12 24.82 17.91
N LEU A 258 0.66 23.71 17.35
CA LEU A 258 0.40 23.64 15.90
C LEU A 258 -0.71 24.64 15.56
N PRO A 259 -0.52 25.47 14.52
CA PRO A 259 -1.51 26.48 14.16
C PRO A 259 -2.82 25.86 13.66
N GLU A 260 -2.73 24.71 13.00
CA GLU A 260 -3.89 24.00 12.44
C GLU A 260 -3.72 22.49 12.57
N ASP A 261 -4.86 21.81 12.70
CA ASP A 261 -4.98 20.36 12.60
C ASP A 261 -5.44 20.01 11.19
N SER A 262 -4.50 19.53 10.36
CA SER A 262 -4.75 19.23 8.95
C SER A 262 -5.89 18.23 8.75
N ILE A 263 -6.09 17.28 9.68
CA ILE A 263 -7.15 16.27 9.57
C ILE A 263 -8.52 16.92 9.78
N LYS A 264 -8.64 17.79 10.80
CA LYS A 264 -9.88 18.55 11.05
C LYS A 264 -10.19 19.50 9.89
N VAL A 265 -9.16 20.12 9.31
CA VAL A 265 -9.31 20.98 8.14
C VAL A 265 -9.83 20.17 6.94
N VAL A 266 -9.22 19.02 6.63
CA VAL A 266 -9.65 18.16 5.51
C VAL A 266 -11.06 17.62 5.73
N ARG A 267 -11.43 17.20 6.95
CA ARG A 267 -12.81 16.79 7.31
C ARG A 267 -13.84 17.88 7.02
N ALA A 268 -13.46 19.15 7.15
CA ALA A 268 -14.33 20.28 6.87
C ALA A 268 -14.25 20.78 5.41
N MET A 269 -13.36 20.23 4.58
CA MET A 269 -13.27 20.60 3.18
C MET A 269 -14.44 20.01 2.40
N ARG A 270 -15.09 20.84 1.60
CA ARG A 270 -16.13 20.37 0.68
C ARG A 270 -15.49 19.50 -0.40
N ALA A 271 -16.09 18.34 -0.67
CA ALA A 271 -15.71 17.50 -1.80
C ALA A 271 -15.74 18.36 -3.09
N ALA A 272 -14.57 18.56 -3.68
CA ALA A 272 -14.45 19.25 -4.95
C ALA A 272 -14.48 18.22 -6.07
N SER A 273 -15.43 18.36 -7.00
CA SER A 273 -15.37 17.60 -8.25
C SER A 273 -14.06 17.98 -8.96
N PRO A 274 -13.30 16.99 -9.49
CA PRO A 274 -12.17 17.30 -10.34
C PRO A 274 -12.62 18.26 -11.45
N PRO A 275 -11.81 19.28 -11.82
CA PRO A 275 -12.15 20.12 -12.95
C PRO A 275 -12.39 19.24 -14.17
N ALA A 276 -13.47 19.53 -14.91
CA ALA A 276 -13.89 18.76 -16.08
C ALA A 276 -12.67 18.50 -16.98
N SER A 277 -12.51 17.25 -17.39
CA SER A 277 -11.39 16.88 -18.25
C SER A 277 -11.47 17.66 -19.57
N ALA A 278 -10.32 17.93 -20.21
CA ALA A 278 -10.31 18.60 -21.50
C ALA A 278 -11.22 17.91 -22.54
N MET A 279 -11.37 16.59 -22.44
CA MET A 279 -12.30 15.79 -23.24
C MET A 279 -13.77 16.15 -22.98
N GLU A 280 -14.21 16.23 -21.72
CA GLU A 280 -15.59 16.61 -21.36
C GLU A 280 -15.93 18.02 -21.84
N LEU A 281 -14.97 18.94 -21.77
CA LEU A 281 -15.12 20.30 -22.28
C LEU A 281 -15.28 20.33 -23.81
N ILE A 282 -14.53 19.49 -24.54
CA ILE A 282 -14.65 19.35 -25.99
C ILE A 282 -15.99 18.72 -26.36
N GLU A 283 -16.46 17.72 -25.62
CA GLU A 283 -17.72 17.02 -25.88
C GLU A 283 -18.94 17.92 -25.62
N GLN A 284 -18.92 18.73 -24.56
CA GLN A 284 -19.93 19.76 -24.32
C GLN A 284 -19.95 20.83 -25.42
N GLN A 285 -18.77 21.22 -25.95
CA GLN A 285 -18.68 22.17 -27.05
C GLN A 285 -19.18 21.58 -28.38
N GLN A 286 -18.99 20.27 -28.61
CA GLN A 286 -19.53 19.57 -29.77
C GLN A 286 -21.04 19.34 -29.67
N GLN A 287 -21.58 19.07 -28.48
CA GLN A 287 -23.02 18.93 -28.25
C GLN A 287 -23.76 20.26 -28.47
N GLN A 288 -23.18 21.40 -28.05
CA GLN A 288 -23.75 22.72 -28.35
C GLN A 288 -23.76 23.04 -29.85
N LYS A 289 -22.75 22.58 -30.63
CA LYS A 289 -22.72 22.75 -32.09
C LYS A 289 -23.68 21.81 -32.83
N ARG A 290 -24.05 20.66 -32.26
CA ARG A 290 -24.96 19.68 -32.87
C ARG A 290 -26.45 19.97 -32.64
N GLY A 291 -26.80 20.94 -31.80
CA GLY A 291 -28.19 21.31 -31.45
C GLY A 291 -29.09 21.88 -32.57
N ARG A 292 -28.70 21.80 -33.85
CA ARG A 292 -29.49 22.39 -34.96
C ARG A 292 -29.74 21.51 -36.18
N ARG A 293 -29.64 20.17 -36.08
CA ARG A 293 -30.14 19.27 -37.14
C ARG A 293 -31.02 18.14 -36.61
N SER A 294 -32.31 18.44 -36.64
CA SER A 294 -33.49 17.59 -36.88
C SER A 294 -33.43 16.08 -36.56
N ARG A 295 -34.29 15.73 -35.60
CA ARG A 295 -35.02 14.46 -35.36
C ARG A 295 -35.08 13.46 -36.54
N ARG A 296 -34.72 12.21 -36.27
CA ARG A 296 -35.36 10.98 -36.80
C ARG A 296 -35.53 9.95 -35.67
N PRO A 297 -36.58 9.11 -35.67
CA PRO A 297 -36.93 8.25 -34.53
C PRO A 297 -36.22 6.89 -34.55
N LEU A 298 -36.12 6.31 -33.34
CA LEU A 298 -35.61 4.99 -32.96
C LEU A 298 -35.76 3.87 -34.00
N VAL A 299 -34.68 3.11 -34.21
CA VAL A 299 -34.71 1.65 -34.42
C VAL A 299 -33.60 1.05 -33.56
N LYS A 300 -33.97 0.10 -32.69
CA LYS A 300 -33.03 -0.76 -31.95
C LYS A 300 -32.26 -1.61 -32.97
N GLN A 301 -30.94 -1.56 -32.92
CA GLN A 301 -30.11 -2.62 -33.44
C GLN A 301 -28.90 -2.80 -32.53
N ASP A 302 -28.87 -3.97 -31.88
CA ASP A 302 -27.64 -4.59 -31.39
C ASP A 302 -26.63 -4.62 -32.53
N SER A 303 -25.39 -4.22 -32.24
CA SER A 303 -24.23 -4.79 -32.93
C SER A 303 -22.97 -4.58 -32.11
N LEU A 304 -22.64 -5.62 -31.36
CA LEU A 304 -21.28 -6.16 -31.28
C LEU A 304 -20.69 -6.29 -32.70
N ASP A 305 -19.37 -6.28 -32.79
CA ASP A 305 -18.54 -6.52 -34.00
C ASP A 305 -18.32 -5.36 -34.96
N THR A 306 -17.39 -4.46 -34.63
CA THR A 306 -16.46 -3.91 -35.63
C THR A 306 -15.22 -3.37 -34.92
N TYR A 307 -14.15 -4.15 -34.79
CA TYR A 307 -12.75 -3.68 -34.84
C TYR A 307 -11.85 -4.90 -34.73
N ASN A 308 -11.79 -5.66 -35.82
CA ASN A 308 -10.62 -6.45 -36.13
C ASN A 308 -10.27 -6.18 -37.59
N GLU A 309 -8.97 -6.11 -37.86
CA GLU A 309 -8.33 -5.97 -39.18
C GLU A 309 -8.18 -4.56 -39.77
N ARG A 310 -6.99 -3.98 -39.60
CA ARG A 310 -6.04 -3.82 -40.73
C ARG A 310 -4.62 -3.51 -40.22
N ASP A 311 -3.74 -4.47 -40.47
CA ASP A 311 -2.29 -4.44 -40.27
C ASP A 311 -1.62 -3.64 -41.42
N PRO A 312 -0.86 -2.56 -41.13
CA PRO A 312 -0.22 -1.73 -42.16
C PRO A 312 1.02 -2.29 -42.87
N PHE A 313 1.44 -3.54 -42.65
CA PHE A 313 2.74 -4.04 -43.14
C PHE A 313 2.72 -5.22 -44.12
N LYS A 314 1.86 -5.22 -45.15
CA LYS A 314 2.06 -6.11 -46.32
C LYS A 314 1.81 -5.42 -47.67
N ASN A 315 2.89 -5.40 -48.46
CA ASN A 315 3.01 -5.02 -49.88
C ASN A 315 2.06 -5.83 -50.79
N ASP A 316 1.68 -5.22 -51.92
CA ASP A 316 1.67 -5.95 -53.19
C ASP A 316 2.11 -5.05 -54.34
N ASP A 317 3.01 -5.60 -55.16
CA ASP A 317 3.81 -4.99 -56.22
C ASP A 317 3.03 -4.73 -57.53
N ALA A 318 3.46 -3.72 -58.31
CA ALA A 318 4.00 -3.87 -59.68
C ALA A 318 3.88 -2.60 -60.57
N ARG A 319 5.05 -2.13 -61.08
CA ARG A 319 5.37 -1.67 -62.47
C ARG A 319 4.64 -0.44 -63.03
N ASP A 320 5.21 0.47 -63.82
CA ASP A 320 6.47 0.60 -64.57
C ASP A 320 6.75 2.11 -64.80
N GLU A 321 8.04 2.40 -65.01
CA GLU A 321 8.65 3.39 -65.92
C GLU A 321 8.53 4.93 -65.74
N GLU A 322 9.74 5.52 -65.60
CA GLU A 322 10.31 6.66 -66.35
C GLU A 322 10.22 8.14 -65.86
N GLU A 323 11.40 8.79 -65.99
CA GLU A 323 11.76 10.22 -66.11
C GLU A 323 12.00 11.12 -64.86
N ASP A 324 13.30 11.38 -64.63
CA ASP A 324 13.93 12.60 -64.06
C ASP A 324 13.86 13.77 -65.11
N PRO A 325 14.33 15.02 -64.89
CA PRO A 325 14.78 15.76 -63.69
C PRO A 325 14.32 17.27 -63.68
N GLU A 326 14.96 18.09 -62.82
CA GLU A 326 15.08 19.58 -62.85
C GLU A 326 13.88 20.39 -62.28
N ASP A 327 14.01 21.49 -61.53
CA ASP A 327 15.15 22.38 -61.29
C ASP A 327 14.89 23.37 -60.14
N THR A 328 15.98 24.02 -59.71
CA THR A 328 16.12 25.35 -59.05
C THR A 328 15.63 25.59 -57.61
N ASP A 329 16.31 26.37 -56.75
CA ASP A 329 17.66 26.93 -56.61
C ASP A 329 17.61 27.88 -55.38
N SER A 330 18.80 28.25 -54.88
CA SER A 330 19.15 29.38 -54.00
C SER A 330 19.06 29.11 -52.50
N GLY A 331 20.11 29.21 -51.68
CA GLY A 331 21.50 29.66 -51.81
C GLY A 331 22.03 29.88 -50.38
N ILE A 332 23.21 29.34 -49.98
CA ILE A 332 24.52 30.05 -49.87
C ILE A 332 24.47 31.10 -48.72
N GLU A 333 25.28 31.18 -47.67
CA GLU A 333 26.70 30.90 -47.34
C GLU A 333 26.83 31.05 -45.79
N GLY A 334 27.84 30.58 -45.04
CA GLY A 334 29.14 30.02 -45.40
C GLY A 334 29.88 29.50 -44.15
N GLU A 335 30.83 28.60 -44.41
CA GLU A 335 31.86 28.11 -43.49
C GLU A 335 32.93 29.16 -43.20
N VAL A 336 33.65 29.02 -42.07
CA VAL A 336 35.12 28.90 -42.05
C VAL A 336 35.62 28.29 -40.73
N ASP A 337 36.61 27.41 -40.87
CA ASP A 337 37.23 26.47 -39.92
C ASP A 337 38.55 27.05 -39.31
N PRO A 338 39.55 26.28 -38.79
CA PRO A 338 40.03 26.30 -37.40
C PRO A 338 41.56 26.60 -37.32
N LEU A 339 42.29 25.99 -36.35
CA LEU A 339 43.75 25.97 -36.06
C LEU A 339 44.14 26.89 -34.87
N ASP A 340 44.99 26.53 -33.90
CA ASP A 340 45.93 25.41 -33.73
C ASP A 340 46.47 25.41 -32.28
N ARG A 341 46.75 24.24 -31.69
CA ARG A 341 48.06 23.85 -31.11
C ARG A 341 48.03 22.63 -30.17
N ASP A 342 48.57 21.54 -30.71
CA ASP A 342 49.64 20.67 -30.18
C ASP A 342 49.44 19.79 -28.93
N VAL A 343 49.22 18.53 -29.28
CA VAL A 343 49.53 17.22 -28.70
C VAL A 343 50.75 17.12 -27.75
N ILE A 344 50.53 16.54 -26.56
CA ILE A 344 51.47 15.58 -25.93
C ILE A 344 50.66 14.41 -25.33
N ILE A 345 50.86 13.22 -25.88
CA ILE A 345 50.27 11.94 -25.45
C ILE A 345 51.04 11.44 -24.20
N GLN A 346 50.34 11.13 -23.11
CA GLN A 346 50.85 10.30 -22.02
C GLN A 346 49.93 9.08 -21.79
N PRO A 347 50.46 7.86 -21.62
CA PRO A 347 49.66 6.68 -21.32
C PRO A 347 49.16 6.67 -19.86
N PRO A 348 47.97 6.12 -19.56
CA PRO A 348 47.45 6.10 -18.19
C PRO A 348 48.18 5.07 -17.29
N PRO A 349 48.29 5.33 -15.97
CA PRO A 349 48.98 4.44 -15.03
C PRO A 349 48.12 3.21 -14.64
N PRO A 350 48.76 2.11 -14.18
CA PRO A 350 48.06 0.86 -13.84
C PRO A 350 47.24 0.96 -12.54
N PRO A 351 46.17 0.15 -12.39
CA PRO A 351 45.28 0.22 -11.24
C PRO A 351 45.92 -0.38 -9.97
N PRO A 352 45.62 0.15 -8.77
CA PRO A 352 46.12 -0.39 -7.50
C PRO A 352 45.40 -1.68 -7.08
N PRO A 353 46.03 -2.56 -6.27
CA PRO A 353 45.52 -3.88 -5.94
C PRO A 353 44.30 -3.85 -5.01
N LEU A 354 43.33 -4.71 -5.35
CA LEU A 354 42.08 -4.96 -4.63
C LEU A 354 42.34 -5.38 -3.17
N ARG A 355 41.78 -4.62 -2.21
CA ARG A 355 41.55 -5.11 -0.84
C ARG A 355 40.10 -5.62 -0.75
N PRO A 356 39.84 -6.69 0.02
CA PRO A 356 38.50 -7.26 0.15
C PRO A 356 37.53 -6.25 0.80
N PRO A 357 36.26 -6.15 0.35
CA PRO A 357 35.31 -5.21 0.93
C PRO A 357 34.92 -5.68 2.33
N THR A 358 35.23 -4.87 3.33
CA THR A 358 34.51 -4.91 4.60
C THR A 358 33.23 -4.13 4.37
N GLU A 359 32.10 -4.82 4.27
CA GLU A 359 30.76 -4.20 4.21
C GLU A 359 30.50 -3.44 5.52
N ARG A 360 30.95 -2.19 5.57
CA ARG A 360 30.36 -1.20 6.46
C ARG A 360 29.18 -0.59 5.70
N VAL A 361 27.99 -1.11 5.99
CA VAL A 361 26.73 -0.49 5.59
C VAL A 361 26.69 0.90 6.24
N ASN A 362 27.08 1.91 5.48
CA ASN A 362 26.97 3.30 5.90
C ASN A 362 25.57 3.76 5.48
N PHE A 363 24.63 3.72 6.43
CA PHE A 363 23.33 4.35 6.22
C PHE A 363 23.53 5.86 6.00
N PRO A 364 22.98 6.47 4.94
CA PRO A 364 22.96 7.92 4.84
C PRO A 364 22.24 8.49 6.06
N LYS A 365 22.89 9.41 6.78
CA LYS A 365 22.28 10.15 7.88
C LYS A 365 21.22 11.10 7.31
N GLY A 366 20.00 10.60 7.16
CA GLY A 366 18.83 11.40 6.85
C GLY A 366 17.96 10.83 5.72
N LEU A 367 16.70 11.26 5.73
CA LEU A 367 15.73 11.03 4.65
C LEU A 367 16.29 11.55 3.31
N PRO A 368 15.83 11.04 2.15
CA PRO A 368 16.20 11.55 0.83
C PRO A 368 15.74 13.00 0.58
N TRP A 369 14.95 13.56 1.49
CA TRP A 369 14.62 14.98 1.48
C TRP A 369 15.61 15.73 2.37
N ALA A 370 16.49 16.48 1.73
CA ALA A 370 17.27 17.49 2.42
C ALA A 370 16.30 18.45 3.15
N PRO A 371 16.61 18.87 4.40
CA PRO A 371 15.95 20.01 4.98
C PRO A 371 15.94 21.12 3.92
N LYS A 372 14.77 21.72 3.64
CA LYS A 372 14.65 22.80 2.63
C LYS A 372 15.67 23.93 2.87
N VAL A 373 16.21 24.02 4.08
CA VAL A 373 17.27 24.95 4.49
C VAL A 373 18.24 24.22 5.44
N ARG A 374 19.50 24.06 5.04
CA ARG A 374 20.60 23.55 5.88
C ARG A 374 21.28 24.72 6.60
N GLU A 375 22.00 24.43 7.67
CA GLU A 375 22.77 25.44 8.41
C GLU A 375 23.78 26.17 7.51
N LYS A 376 24.43 25.43 6.59
CA LYS A 376 25.30 26.00 5.55
C LYS A 376 24.59 26.96 4.59
N ASP A 377 23.28 26.76 4.35
CA ASP A 377 22.51 27.65 3.47
C ASP A 377 22.18 28.96 4.21
N ILE A 378 22.00 28.92 5.54
CA ILE A 378 21.85 30.11 6.40
C ILE A 378 23.18 30.88 6.48
N GLU A 379 24.29 30.18 6.66
CA GLU A 379 25.63 30.74 6.65
C GLU A 379 25.93 31.44 5.32
N HIS A 380 25.72 30.74 4.20
CA HIS A 380 25.95 31.30 2.86
C HIS A 380 25.06 32.52 2.56
N PHE A 381 23.79 32.49 2.99
CA PHE A 381 22.89 33.63 2.87
C PHE A 381 23.37 34.84 3.68
N LEU A 382 23.83 34.61 4.91
CA LEU A 382 24.39 35.65 5.78
C LEU A 382 25.72 36.19 5.26
N GLU A 383 26.62 35.35 4.78
CA GLU A 383 27.88 35.76 4.17
C GLU A 383 27.64 36.61 2.92
N THR A 384 26.74 36.18 2.04
CA THR A 384 26.37 36.93 0.84
C THR A 384 25.76 38.29 1.20
N SER A 385 24.90 38.32 2.23
CA SER A 385 24.27 39.55 2.72
C SER A 385 25.27 40.49 3.40
N ARG A 386 26.14 39.99 4.26
CA ARG A 386 27.18 40.78 4.95
C ARG A 386 28.21 41.30 3.96
N ASN A 387 28.61 40.51 2.97
CA ASN A 387 29.51 40.97 1.92
C ASN A 387 28.86 42.08 1.08
N LYS A 388 27.58 41.92 0.72
CA LYS A 388 26.85 42.92 -0.06
C LYS A 388 26.59 44.25 0.65
N PHE A 389 26.29 44.21 1.96
CA PHE A 389 25.86 45.40 2.71
C PHE A 389 26.92 45.99 3.66
N ILE A 390 27.90 45.18 4.09
CA ILE A 390 28.89 45.54 5.12
C ILE A 390 30.33 45.34 4.59
N GLY A 391 30.53 44.49 3.57
CA GLY A 391 31.84 44.24 2.95
C GLY A 391 32.79 43.36 3.78
N PHE A 392 32.29 42.63 4.79
CA PHE A 392 33.08 41.75 5.64
C PHE A 392 32.37 40.42 5.89
N THR A 393 33.13 39.32 5.94
CA THR A 393 32.62 37.97 6.22
C THR A 393 33.08 37.51 7.61
N LEU A 394 32.13 37.11 8.46
CA LEU A 394 32.41 36.28 9.65
C LEU A 394 32.11 34.84 9.25
N GLY A 395 33.14 33.99 9.18
CA GLY A 395 32.94 32.55 8.94
C GLY A 395 32.36 31.86 10.17
N ASN A 396 31.50 30.87 9.96
CA ASN A 396 30.79 30.08 10.99
C ASN A 396 29.85 30.85 11.93
N ASP A 397 29.48 32.10 11.60
CA ASP A 397 28.58 32.90 12.44
C ASP A 397 27.17 33.01 11.84
N ILE A 398 26.21 32.31 12.44
CA ILE A 398 24.79 32.32 12.06
C ILE A 398 23.94 33.30 12.87
N GLU A 399 24.50 34.05 13.82
CA GLU A 399 23.74 34.85 14.80
C GLU A 399 23.89 36.36 14.64
N THR A 400 25.05 36.86 14.21
CA THR A 400 25.26 38.31 14.13
C THR A 400 24.52 38.96 12.97
N LEU A 401 23.52 39.78 13.29
CA LEU A 401 22.68 40.49 12.31
C LEU A 401 22.92 42.00 12.26
N VAL A 402 23.92 42.47 13.02
CA VAL A 402 24.24 43.89 13.17
C VAL A 402 24.68 44.48 11.83
N GLY A 403 24.08 45.61 11.42
CA GLY A 403 24.39 46.30 10.16
C GLY A 403 23.60 45.81 8.93
N LEU A 404 22.79 44.75 9.05
CA LEU A 404 21.95 44.25 7.95
C LEU A 404 20.55 44.90 7.93
N PRO A 405 19.93 45.09 6.75
CA PRO A 405 18.55 45.57 6.64
C PRO A 405 17.49 44.64 7.28
N ARG A 406 16.40 45.23 7.79
CA ARG A 406 15.27 44.51 8.44
C ARG A 406 14.68 43.34 7.63
N PRO A 407 14.53 43.40 6.30
CA PRO A 407 14.06 42.25 5.51
C PRO A 407 14.97 41.02 5.61
N ILE A 408 16.28 41.23 5.82
CA ILE A 408 17.26 40.14 6.00
C ILE A 408 17.10 39.54 7.40
N HIS A 409 16.80 40.36 8.42
CA HIS A 409 16.47 39.86 9.76
C HIS A 409 15.24 38.94 9.75
N GLU A 410 14.18 39.34 9.03
CA GLU A 410 12.97 38.52 8.88
C GLU A 410 13.24 37.25 8.07
N SER A 411 14.07 37.34 7.02
CA SER A 411 14.49 36.20 6.21
C SER A 411 15.29 35.19 7.05
N VAL A 412 16.29 35.64 7.83
CA VAL A 412 17.09 34.75 8.71
C VAL A 412 16.22 34.13 9.79
N LYS A 413 15.30 34.90 10.39
CA LYS A 413 14.33 34.38 11.37
C LYS A 413 13.47 33.27 10.76
N THR A 414 13.01 33.45 9.53
CA THR A 414 12.21 32.47 8.79
C THR A 414 13.04 31.23 8.41
N LEU A 415 14.25 31.43 7.90
CA LEU A 415 15.18 30.34 7.54
C LEU A 415 15.55 29.48 8.76
N LYS A 416 15.83 30.09 9.91
CA LYS A 416 16.06 29.38 11.18
C LYS A 416 14.81 28.62 11.62
N GLN A 417 13.62 29.23 11.54
CA GLN A 417 12.35 28.55 11.87
C GLN A 417 12.07 27.33 10.98
N VAL A 418 12.37 27.41 9.68
CA VAL A 418 12.19 26.29 8.73
C VAL A 418 13.22 25.19 8.98
N SER A 419 14.46 25.54 9.33
CA SER A 419 15.50 24.57 9.68
C SER A 419 15.14 23.78 10.94
N HIS A 420 14.65 24.45 12.00
CA HIS A 420 14.20 23.78 13.24
C HIS A 420 12.87 23.01 13.10
N ARG A 421 11.98 23.38 12.17
CA ARG A 421 10.72 22.66 11.92
C ARG A 421 10.92 21.26 11.32
N VAL A 422 12.07 21.00 10.70
CA VAL A 422 12.39 19.71 10.05
C VAL A 422 13.30 18.83 10.93
N ALA A 423 13.96 19.40 11.93
CA ALA A 423 14.77 18.66 12.88
C ALA A 423 13.92 18.20 14.07
N PHE A 424 13.21 17.07 13.91
CA PHE A 424 12.75 16.26 15.04
C PHE A 424 13.77 15.13 15.29
N PRO A 425 14.71 15.28 16.25
CA PRO A 425 15.65 14.22 16.60
C PRO A 425 14.99 13.33 17.65
N SER A 426 14.07 12.48 17.20
CA SER A 426 13.52 11.27 17.86
C SER A 426 12.58 10.48 16.94
N SER A 427 12.27 10.98 15.73
CA SER A 427 11.20 10.48 14.87
C SER A 427 11.68 9.71 13.63
N VAL A 428 12.73 8.89 13.75
CA VAL A 428 13.07 7.92 12.68
C VAL A 428 11.90 6.95 12.47
N ILE A 429 11.13 6.65 13.53
CA ILE A 429 9.93 5.80 13.46
C ILE A 429 8.71 6.57 12.91
N GLN A 430 8.59 7.87 13.21
CA GLN A 430 7.38 8.66 12.89
C GLN A 430 7.35 9.26 11.48
N CYS A 431 8.51 9.58 10.89
CA CYS A 431 8.56 9.96 9.48
C CYS A 431 8.32 8.76 8.56
N ASN A 432 8.71 7.57 9.03
CA ASN A 432 8.40 6.30 8.38
C ASN A 432 6.89 6.02 8.35
N ILE A 433 6.12 6.30 9.41
CA ILE A 433 4.65 6.13 9.41
C ILE A 433 3.98 6.90 8.28
N VAL A 434 4.26 8.20 8.17
CA VAL A 434 3.65 9.04 7.12
C VAL A 434 4.16 8.62 5.74
N TYR A 435 5.44 8.28 5.60
CA TYR A 435 5.99 7.77 4.35
C TYR A 435 5.35 6.44 3.93
N TYR A 436 5.21 5.49 4.85
CA TYR A 436 4.61 4.18 4.62
C TYR A 436 3.11 4.26 4.38
N LEU A 437 2.37 5.05 5.16
CA LEU A 437 0.94 5.29 4.93
C LEU A 437 0.71 6.00 3.60
N CYS A 438 1.51 7.03 3.27
CA CYS A 438 1.42 7.67 1.96
C CYS A 438 1.81 6.71 0.85
N GLN A 439 2.84 5.87 1.00
CA GLN A 439 3.22 4.86 0.02
C GLN A 439 2.14 3.79 -0.16
N ILE A 440 1.49 3.34 0.90
CA ILE A 440 0.40 2.36 0.85
C ILE A 440 -0.85 2.98 0.23
N ALA A 441 -1.21 4.20 0.62
CA ALA A 441 -2.30 4.94 -0.01
C ALA A 441 -2.01 5.16 -1.50
N LEU A 442 -0.78 5.54 -1.85
CA LEU A 442 -0.35 5.67 -3.24
C LEU A 442 -0.38 4.32 -3.96
N LEU A 443 0.04 3.22 -3.32
CA LEU A 443 0.00 1.88 -3.92
C LEU A 443 -1.44 1.39 -4.10
N LYS A 444 -2.31 1.58 -3.12
CA LYS A 444 -3.75 1.28 -3.22
C LYS A 444 -4.37 2.08 -4.36
N LEU A 445 -4.05 3.36 -4.47
CA LEU A 445 -4.56 4.24 -5.52
C LEU A 445 -3.98 3.87 -6.90
N LEU A 446 -2.70 3.48 -6.97
CA LEU A 446 -2.05 2.99 -8.19
C LEU A 446 -2.56 1.61 -8.63
N LEU A 447 -2.92 0.73 -7.69
CA LEU A 447 -3.54 -0.57 -7.99
C LEU A 447 -5.01 -0.44 -8.37
N ALA A 448 -5.74 0.49 -7.77
CA ALA A 448 -7.09 0.84 -8.19
C ALA A 448 -7.11 1.54 -9.57
N ALA A 449 -6.04 2.29 -9.90
CA ALA A 449 -5.86 2.94 -11.19
C ALA A 449 -5.15 2.07 -12.25
N ALA A 450 -4.59 0.92 -11.86
CA ALA A 450 -4.02 -0.02 -12.80
C ALA A 450 -5.13 -0.58 -13.70
N PRO A 451 -4.92 -0.72 -15.01
CA PRO A 451 -5.93 -1.24 -15.92
C PRO A 451 -6.19 -2.70 -15.59
N THR A 452 -7.12 -2.96 -14.67
CA THR A 452 -7.65 -4.30 -14.45
C THR A 452 -8.43 -4.65 -15.70
N SER A 453 -8.00 -5.72 -16.37
CA SER A 453 -8.78 -6.36 -17.41
C SER A 453 -10.14 -6.74 -16.82
N LYS A 454 -11.16 -5.91 -17.06
CA LYS A 454 -12.59 -6.16 -16.89
C LYS A 454 -12.94 -7.30 -15.92
N ALA A 455 -12.74 -7.08 -14.62
CA ALA A 455 -13.55 -7.78 -13.62
C ALA A 455 -14.29 -6.67 -12.88
N LYS A 456 -15.62 -6.70 -12.96
CA LYS A 456 -16.46 -5.85 -12.11
C LYS A 456 -16.09 -6.16 -10.67
N THR A 457 -15.32 -5.28 -10.05
CA THR A 457 -15.10 -5.28 -8.60
C THR A 457 -16.36 -4.73 -7.96
N ASP A 458 -17.44 -5.50 -8.06
CA ASP A 458 -18.53 -5.33 -7.12
C ASP A 458 -17.99 -5.85 -5.76
N SER A 459 -18.40 -5.26 -4.64
CA SER A 459 -17.99 -5.70 -3.28
C SER A 459 -19.08 -6.60 -2.71
N ILE A 460 -18.71 -7.76 -2.17
CA ILE A 460 -19.66 -8.67 -1.50
C ILE A 460 -20.13 -8.01 -0.21
N ASN A 461 -21.45 -8.00 0.06
CA ASN A 461 -21.92 -7.87 1.43
C ASN A 461 -21.94 -9.27 2.03
N ILE A 462 -20.78 -9.73 2.52
CA ILE A 462 -20.53 -11.14 2.89
C ILE A 462 -21.57 -11.65 3.89
N LEU A 463 -22.03 -10.77 4.76
CA LEU A 463 -23.05 -11.06 5.74
C LEU A 463 -24.43 -11.30 5.09
N ALA A 464 -24.77 -10.61 4.01
CA ALA A 464 -26.03 -10.83 3.30
C ALA A 464 -25.96 -11.97 2.27
N ASP A 465 -24.80 -12.18 1.64
CA ASP A 465 -24.66 -13.09 0.49
C ASP A 465 -24.23 -14.53 0.87
N VAL A 466 -23.60 -14.72 2.04
CA VAL A 466 -23.16 -16.05 2.53
C VAL A 466 -24.17 -16.67 3.51
N LEU A 467 -25.02 -15.86 4.13
CA LEU A 467 -26.10 -16.35 4.98
C LEU A 467 -27.25 -16.90 4.12
N PRO A 468 -27.89 -18.02 4.51
CA PRO A 468 -28.98 -18.61 3.73
C PRO A 468 -30.20 -17.67 3.62
N GLU A 469 -30.76 -17.53 2.40
CA GLU A 469 -31.94 -16.67 2.10
C GLU A 469 -33.22 -17.08 2.88
N GLU A 470 -33.31 -18.33 3.32
CA GLU A 470 -34.36 -18.85 4.19
C GLU A 470 -33.72 -19.51 5.41
N MET A 471 -33.64 -18.76 6.51
CA MET A 471 -33.32 -19.30 7.84
C MET A 471 -34.52 -20.14 8.32
N PRO A 472 -34.31 -21.36 8.83
CA PRO A 472 -35.38 -22.23 9.33
C PRO A 472 -36.10 -21.72 10.59
#